data_AF-B7QI65-F1
#
_entry.id   AF-B7QI65-F1
#
_cell.length_a   1.000
_cell.length_b   1.000
_cell.length_c   1.000
_cell.angle_alpha   90.00
_cell.angle_beta   90.00
_cell.angle_gamma   90.00
#
_symmetry.space_group_name_H-M   'P 1'
#
loop_
_entity.id
_entity.type
_entity.pdbx_description
1 polymer ?
#
loop_
_entity_poly.entity_id
_entity_poly.type
_entity_poly.pdbx_seq_one_letter_code
_entity_poly.pdbx_strand_id
1 'polypeptide(L)'
;MPLKGQSTASSYKCKFTETSAGISLNVDELLVGVVTQTRLKAQRRLNVGEPSQSSKPRARRSSSSLGSGSRCRSLIERIFRRGSSTGGIKSSSCSNLHEL
;
A
#
# COMPACT_ATOMS: atom_id res chain seq x y z
N MET A 1 25.12 -8.72 6.33
CA MET A 1 24.58 -9.69 7.32
C MET A 1 23.23 -10.20 6.81
N PRO A 2 23.24 -11.05 5.76
CA PRO A 2 22.03 -11.46 5.03
C PRO A 2 21.00 -12.19 5.91
N LEU A 3 21.45 -12.92 6.93
CA LEU A 3 20.61 -13.75 7.80
C LEU A 3 19.53 -12.95 8.56
N LYS A 4 19.86 -11.74 9.03
CA LYS A 4 18.89 -10.88 9.73
C LYS A 4 17.81 -10.35 8.78
N GLY A 5 18.22 -10.00 7.56
CA GLY A 5 17.32 -9.53 6.51
C GLY A 5 16.34 -10.62 6.06
N GLN A 6 16.84 -11.83 5.82
CA GLN A 6 16.01 -12.99 5.46
C GLN A 6 15.01 -13.38 6.56
N SER A 7 15.45 -13.39 7.82
CA SER A 7 14.59 -13.71 8.97
C SER A 7 13.46 -12.67 9.12
N THR A 8 13.78 -11.38 8.96
CA THR A 8 12.78 -10.30 9.00
C THR A 8 11.81 -10.40 7.83
N ALA A 9 12.31 -10.70 6.62
CA ALA A 9 11.43 -10.84 5.46
C ALA A 9 10.46 -12.02 5.59
N SER A 10 10.94 -13.14 6.13
CA SER A 10 10.13 -14.33 6.39
C SER A 10 8.98 -14.05 7.36
N SER A 11 9.24 -13.25 8.41
CA SER A 11 8.21 -12.89 9.39
C SER A 11 7.11 -11.98 8.81
N TYR A 12 7.42 -11.14 7.82
CA TYR A 12 6.44 -10.32 7.10
C TYR A 12 5.87 -10.98 5.83
N LYS A 13 6.22 -12.25 5.53
CA LYS A 13 5.84 -12.95 4.30
C LYS A 13 6.20 -12.16 3.03
N CYS A 14 7.34 -11.47 3.06
CA CYS A 14 7.90 -10.78 1.90
C CYS A 14 9.14 -11.50 1.38
N LYS A 15 9.54 -11.15 0.15
CA LYS A 15 10.77 -11.65 -0.45
C LYS A 15 11.94 -10.77 -0.02
N PHE A 16 13.11 -11.37 0.13
CA PHE A 16 14.35 -10.69 0.44
C PHE A 16 15.30 -10.75 -0.77
N THR A 17 15.95 -9.63 -1.08
CA THR A 17 17.06 -9.54 -2.02
C THR A 17 18.04 -8.48 -1.52
N GLU A 18 19.35 -8.76 -1.59
CA GLU A 18 20.37 -7.75 -1.35
C GLU A 18 20.75 -7.14 -2.71
N THR A 19 20.87 -5.82 -2.77
CA THR A 19 21.07 -5.09 -4.04
C THR A 19 22.00 -3.92 -3.76
N SER A 20 22.88 -3.60 -4.72
CA SER A 20 23.72 -2.40 -4.66
C SER A 20 23.63 -1.65 -5.98
N ALA A 21 23.08 -0.43 -5.94
CA ALA A 21 22.90 0.41 -7.12
C ALA A 21 24.24 0.93 -7.68
N GLY A 22 25.25 1.13 -6.82
CA GLY A 22 26.55 1.66 -7.25
C GLY A 22 27.39 0.68 -8.07
N ILE A 23 27.07 -0.62 -8.02
CA ILE A 23 27.75 -1.68 -8.78
C ILE A 23 26.78 -2.53 -9.59
N SER A 24 25.55 -2.04 -9.80
CA SER A 24 24.48 -2.72 -10.54
C SER A 24 24.22 -4.17 -10.11
N LEU A 25 24.40 -4.48 -8.83
CA LEU A 25 24.25 -5.84 -8.29
C LEU A 25 22.76 -6.13 -7.99
N ASN A 26 22.21 -7.18 -8.58
CA ASN A 26 20.83 -7.68 -8.40
C ASN A 26 19.71 -6.67 -8.69
N VAL A 27 20.01 -5.55 -9.37
CA VAL A 27 19.03 -4.51 -9.70
C VAL A 27 17.97 -5.04 -10.67
N ASP A 28 18.40 -5.69 -11.74
CA ASP A 28 17.49 -6.24 -12.76
C ASP A 28 16.59 -7.34 -12.18
N GLU A 29 17.17 -8.25 -11.39
CA GLU A 29 16.43 -9.31 -10.70
C GLU A 29 15.37 -8.75 -9.73
N LEU A 30 15.69 -7.68 -9.01
CA LEU A 30 14.74 -7.00 -8.13
C LEU A 30 13.57 -6.42 -8.94
N LEU A 31 13.85 -5.68 -10.02
CA LEU A 31 12.82 -5.04 -10.85
C LEU A 31 11.91 -6.08 -11.51
N VAL A 32 12.49 -7.09 -12.15
CA VAL A 32 11.75 -8.22 -12.75
C VAL A 32 10.93 -8.94 -11.67
N GLY A 33 11.49 -9.15 -10.49
CA GLY A 33 10.83 -9.78 -9.36
C GLY A 33 9.59 -9.01 -8.88
N VAL A 34 9.67 -7.69 -8.77
CA VAL A 34 8.55 -6.81 -8.35
C VAL A 34 7.42 -6.85 -9.37
N VAL A 35 7.73 -6.70 -10.66
CA VAL A 35 6.74 -6.76 -11.74
C VAL A 35 6.04 -8.12 -11.76
N THR A 36 6.82 -9.21 -11.69
CA THR A 36 6.31 -10.58 -11.66
C THR A 36 5.37 -10.80 -10.47
N GLN A 37 5.75 -10.36 -9.26
CA GLN A 37 4.90 -10.51 -8.08
C GLN A 37 3.62 -9.69 -8.15
N THR A 38 3.67 -8.53 -8.81
CA THR A 38 2.47 -7.71 -9.04
C THR A 38 1.50 -8.42 -9.99
N ARG A 39 2.00 -8.95 -11.12
CA ARG A 39 1.20 -9.73 -12.08
C ARG A 39 0.58 -10.98 -11.43
N LEU A 40 1.36 -11.74 -10.66
CA LEU A 40 0.86 -12.93 -9.93
C LEU A 40 -0.20 -12.58 -8.88
N LYS A 41 -0.06 -11.45 -8.18
CA LYS A 41 -1.06 -10.98 -7.21
C LYS A 41 -2.36 -10.55 -7.91
N ALA A 42 -2.27 -9.92 -9.08
CA ALA A 42 -3.43 -9.55 -9.88
C ALA A 42 -4.17 -10.80 -10.38
N GLN A 43 -3.45 -11.76 -10.97
CA GLN A 43 -4.02 -13.03 -11.43
C GLN A 43 -4.70 -13.81 -10.30
N ARG A 44 -4.08 -13.90 -9.11
CA ARG A 44 -4.72 -14.55 -7.96
C ARG A 44 -6.02 -13.88 -7.54
N ARG A 45 -6.12 -12.54 -7.62
CA ARG A 45 -7.37 -11.84 -7.31
C ARG A 45 -8.47 -12.21 -8.31
N LEU A 46 -8.13 -12.35 -9.58
CA LEU A 46 -9.06 -12.76 -10.63
C LEU A 46 -9.49 -14.23 -10.47
N ASN A 47 -8.54 -15.13 -10.24
CA ASN A 47 -8.78 -16.57 -10.19
C ASN A 47 -9.50 -17.04 -8.91
N VAL A 48 -9.32 -16.36 -7.78
CA VAL A 48 -9.95 -16.74 -6.51
C VAL A 48 -11.37 -16.14 -6.39
N GLY A 49 -11.84 -15.36 -7.38
CA GLY A 49 -13.14 -14.70 -7.29
C GLY A 49 -13.25 -13.74 -6.10
N GLU A 50 -12.11 -13.31 -5.56
CA GLU A 50 -12.08 -12.35 -4.46
C GLU A 50 -12.64 -11.03 -5.00
N PRO A 51 -13.80 -10.55 -4.49
CA PRO A 51 -14.37 -9.32 -5.00
C PRO A 51 -13.33 -8.22 -4.85
N SER A 52 -13.14 -7.46 -5.92
CA SER A 52 -12.25 -6.32 -5.93
C SER A 52 -12.53 -5.51 -4.66
N GLN A 53 -11.53 -5.39 -3.77
CA GLN A 53 -11.57 -4.48 -2.62
C GLN A 53 -11.50 -3.01 -3.09
N SER A 54 -12.06 -2.72 -4.27
CA SER A 54 -12.50 -1.39 -4.67
C SER A 54 -13.76 -1.08 -3.89
N SER A 55 -13.68 -0.05 -3.04
CA SER A 55 -14.81 0.61 -2.37
C SER A 55 -15.69 -0.23 -1.44
N LYS A 56 -15.20 -0.48 -0.22
CA LYS A 56 -16.09 -0.36 0.95
C LYS A 56 -15.48 0.69 1.89
N PRO A 57 -16.16 1.81 2.17
CA PRO A 57 -15.70 2.70 3.23
C PRO A 57 -15.71 1.86 4.50
N ARG A 58 -14.54 1.74 5.13
CA ARG A 58 -14.37 1.06 6.41
C ARG A 58 -15.16 1.90 7.42
N ALA A 59 -16.46 1.63 7.54
CA ALA A 59 -17.29 2.14 8.61
C ALA A 59 -16.62 1.66 9.89
N ARG A 60 -15.86 2.55 10.52
CA ARG A 60 -15.21 2.32 11.81
C ARG A 60 -16.35 2.16 12.81
N ARG A 61 -16.79 0.91 12.98
CA ARG A 61 -17.68 0.51 14.06
C ARG A 61 -17.03 0.97 15.36
N SER A 62 -17.75 1.86 16.03
CA SER A 62 -17.48 2.33 17.37
C SER A 62 -17.45 1.16 18.33
N SER A 63 -16.32 0.94 18.97
CA SER A 63 -16.23 0.17 20.21
C SER A 63 -14.95 0.56 20.94
N SER A 64 -15.07 0.68 22.27
CA SER A 64 -14.08 1.01 23.30
C SER A 64 -13.60 2.49 23.33
N SER A 65 -14.25 3.33 24.13
CA SER A 65 -14.04 3.52 25.58
C SER A 65 -12.85 4.43 25.90
N LEU A 66 -13.18 5.61 26.45
CA LEU A 66 -12.48 6.33 27.52
C LEU A 66 -11.15 7.03 27.16
N GLY A 67 -11.15 8.36 27.40
CA GLY A 67 -9.98 9.07 27.91
C GLY A 67 -9.17 9.90 26.89
N SER A 68 -9.35 11.22 26.95
CA SER A 68 -8.34 12.24 26.59
C SER A 68 -7.96 12.40 25.10
N GLY A 69 -8.49 13.46 24.45
CA GLY A 69 -7.98 13.89 23.13
C GLY A 69 -8.93 14.67 22.21
N SER A 70 -10.03 15.22 22.72
CA SER A 70 -11.10 15.86 21.92
C SER A 70 -10.74 17.20 21.26
N ARG A 71 -9.62 17.86 21.63
CA ARG A 71 -9.28 19.20 21.11
C ARG A 71 -8.54 19.19 19.76
N CYS A 72 -7.77 18.15 19.45
CA CYS A 72 -7.00 18.12 18.19
C CYS A 72 -7.82 17.59 17.01
N ARG A 73 -8.90 16.83 17.26
CA ARG A 73 -9.79 16.35 16.20
C ARG A 73 -10.51 17.50 15.48
N SER A 74 -11.00 18.49 16.23
CA SER A 74 -11.74 19.62 15.64
C SER A 74 -10.85 20.56 14.81
N LEU A 75 -9.57 20.68 15.16
CA LEU A 75 -8.59 21.44 14.37
C LEU A 75 -8.26 20.75 13.04
N ILE A 76 -7.98 19.44 13.08
CA ILE A 76 -7.72 18.65 11.87
C ILE A 76 -8.96 18.68 10.96
N GLU A 77 -10.16 18.54 11.52
CA GLU A 77 -11.40 18.58 10.76
C GLU A 77 -11.68 19.96 10.13
N ARG A 78 -11.31 21.06 10.80
CA ARG A 78 -11.38 22.42 10.24
C ARG A 78 -10.38 22.65 9.11
N ILE A 79 -9.16 22.12 9.22
CA ILE A 79 -8.14 22.22 8.17
C ILE A 79 -8.60 21.47 6.92
N PHE A 80 -9.17 20.27 7.07
CA PHE A 80 -9.65 19.47 5.93
C PHE A 80 -11.02 19.90 5.37
N ARG A 81 -11.93 20.50 6.17
CA ARG A 81 -13.21 21.05 5.65
C ARG A 81 -13.07 22.42 4.99
N ARG A 82 -12.03 23.19 5.29
CA ARG A 82 -11.86 24.54 4.70
C ARG A 82 -11.49 24.51 3.21
N GLY A 83 -11.12 23.36 2.66
CA GLY A 83 -10.80 23.19 1.23
C GLY A 83 -11.83 22.42 0.40
N SER A 84 -13.04 22.16 0.92
CA SER A 84 -14.00 21.24 0.28
C SER A 84 -15.45 21.77 0.26
N SER A 85 -15.63 23.01 -0.23
CA SER A 85 -16.81 23.32 -1.03
C SER A 85 -16.47 23.01 -2.49
N THR A 86 -17.15 22.01 -3.06
CA THR A 86 -17.13 21.58 -4.48
C THR A 86 -15.83 20.97 -5.03
N GLY A 87 -15.88 19.67 -5.36
CA GLY A 87 -14.95 19.04 -6.30
C GLY A 87 -13.73 18.38 -5.66
N GLY A 88 -13.88 17.13 -5.20
CA GLY A 88 -12.75 16.32 -4.77
C GLY A 88 -11.77 16.09 -5.92
N ILE A 89 -10.49 16.38 -5.68
CA ILE A 89 -9.37 16.02 -6.57
C ILE A 89 -9.31 14.50 -6.64
N LYS A 90 -9.78 13.94 -7.75
CA LYS A 90 -9.65 12.52 -8.09
C LYS A 90 -8.23 12.33 -8.58
N SER A 91 -7.33 11.81 -7.74
CA SER A 91 -6.01 11.40 -8.22
C SER A 91 -6.16 10.22 -9.18
N SER A 92 -5.88 10.43 -10.46
CA SER A 92 -5.85 9.40 -11.50
C SER A 92 -4.69 8.45 -11.23
N SER A 93 -5.00 7.34 -10.56
CA SER A 93 -4.05 6.30 -10.16
C SER A 93 -3.63 5.45 -11.37
N CYS A 94 -2.39 5.61 -11.81
CA CYS A 94 -1.52 4.64 -12.51
C CYS A 94 -2.21 3.51 -13.32
N SER A 95 -3.00 3.84 -14.34
CA SER A 95 -3.70 2.85 -15.18
C SER A 95 -2.92 2.40 -16.43
N ASN A 96 -1.67 2.85 -16.65
CA ASN A 96 -0.95 2.64 -17.91
C ASN A 96 0.24 1.65 -17.86
N LEU A 97 0.34 0.78 -16.84
CA LEU A 97 1.49 -0.16 -16.73
C LEU A 97 1.21 -1.55 -17.33
N HIS A 98 0.39 -1.65 -18.39
CA HIS A 98 0.13 -2.91 -19.10
C HIS A 98 0.88 -3.02 -20.44
N GLU A 99 1.43 -1.93 -20.98
CA GLU A 99 2.22 -1.95 -22.22
C GLU A 99 3.72 -1.95 -21.94
N LEU A 100 4.23 -3.08 -21.42
CA LEU A 100 5.65 -3.48 -21.49
C LEU A 100 5.73 -5.03 -21.45
#